data_AF-A0AA35RI66-F1
#
_entry.id   AF-A0AA35RI66-F1
#
_cell.length_a   1.000
_cell.length_b   1.000
_cell.length_c   1.000
_cell.angle_alpha   90.00
_cell.angle_beta   90.00
_cell.angle_gamma   90.00
#
_symmetry.space_group_name_H-M   'P 1'
#
loop_
_entity.id
_entity.type
_entity.pdbx_description
1 polymer ?
#
loop_
_entity_poly.entity_id
_entity_poly.type
_entity_poly.pdbx_seq_one_letter_code
_entity_poly.pdbx_strand_id
1 'polypeptide(L)'
;MHLSVDATGKCLLVANYGGGSVAAFPIASDGRLGEASDFVQHQGSSINPQRQMEPHAHSIMIDPGNRYAFAPDLGLDKVLIYQLDAENGTLTPNTQPWVRVQPSAGPRHFDFHPNGQYAYVINEIDSTFTAFRYDASAGTLAEFQTVSTLPEDFDGTSHCADIHVHPSGKFLYGSNRGHDSIAICTIDSETGMLSPIGYESTQGQAPRNFGLNPEGTFLFAANQQTDTVVTFAIDAETGELNATGDVAEVPTPVCLKMLPCA
;
A
#
# COMPACT_ATOMS: atom_id res chain seq x y z
N MET A 1 -9.89 2.83 7.55
CA MET A 1 -8.89 3.59 8.32
C MET A 1 -7.56 2.88 8.16
N HIS A 2 -6.49 3.61 7.92
CA HIS A 2 -5.12 3.10 7.89
C HIS A 2 -4.29 3.89 8.91
N LEU A 3 -3.31 3.23 9.51
CA LEU A 3 -2.49 3.77 10.59
C LEU A 3 -1.02 3.59 10.24
N SER A 4 -0.21 4.62 10.48
CA SER A 4 1.25 4.52 10.39
C SER A 4 1.89 5.30 11.53
N VAL A 5 2.86 4.69 12.19
CA VAL A 5 3.61 5.31 13.30
C VAL A 5 4.96 5.74 12.77
N ASP A 6 5.38 6.96 13.12
CA ASP A 6 6.68 7.48 12.73
C ASP A 6 7.83 6.65 13.33
N ALA A 7 9.01 6.75 12.73
CA ALA A 7 10.18 5.97 13.13
C ALA A 7 10.63 6.21 14.59
N THR A 8 10.24 7.33 15.21
CA THR A 8 10.56 7.64 16.61
C THR A 8 9.50 7.14 17.61
N GLY A 9 8.35 6.67 17.14
CA GLY A 9 7.25 6.20 17.98
C GLY A 9 6.50 7.31 18.72
N LYS A 10 6.58 8.56 18.23
CA LYS A 10 6.01 9.76 18.87
C LYS A 10 4.80 10.33 18.14
N CYS A 11 4.57 9.94 16.89
CA CYS A 11 3.48 10.43 16.07
C CYS A 11 2.79 9.26 15.36
N LEU A 12 1.46 9.21 15.49
CA LEU A 12 0.58 8.33 14.73
C LEU A 12 -0.12 9.14 13.64
N LEU A 13 0.02 8.69 12.40
CA LEU A 13 -0.73 9.19 11.25
C LEU A 13 -1.92 8.28 10.95
N VAL A 14 -3.04 8.90 10.59
CA VAL A 14 -4.31 8.22 10.29
C VAL A 14 -4.83 8.67 8.93
N ALA A 15 -5.25 7.72 8.10
CA ALA A 15 -6.05 8.00 6.91
C ALA A 15 -7.50 7.54 7.11
N ASN A 16 -8.43 8.46 6.89
CA ASN A 16 -9.87 8.25 7.04
C ASN A 16 -10.52 8.11 5.67
N TYR A 17 -10.94 6.89 5.35
CA TYR A 17 -11.59 6.57 4.08
C TYR A 17 -12.95 7.29 3.93
N GLY A 18 -13.79 7.25 4.97
CA GLY A 18 -15.06 7.97 4.98
C GLY A 18 -14.81 9.47 5.08
N GLY A 19 -15.35 10.25 4.13
CA GLY A 19 -15.15 11.70 4.05
C GLY A 19 -13.78 12.15 3.53
N GLY A 20 -12.77 11.27 3.51
CA GLY A 20 -11.46 11.52 2.92
C GLY A 20 -10.64 12.60 3.64
N SER A 21 -9.92 12.19 4.68
CA SER A 21 -9.03 13.06 5.43
C SER A 21 -7.82 12.31 5.97
N VAL A 22 -6.79 13.05 6.37
CA VAL A 22 -5.68 12.53 7.16
C VAL A 22 -5.57 13.30 8.47
N ALA A 23 -5.03 12.67 9.50
CA ALA A 23 -4.83 13.27 10.81
C ALA A 23 -3.54 12.78 11.45
N ALA A 24 -3.01 13.57 12.39
CA ALA A 24 -1.85 13.23 13.19
C ALA A 24 -2.19 13.29 14.68
N PHE A 25 -1.65 12.35 15.45
CA PHE A 25 -1.83 12.23 16.89
C PHE A 25 -0.47 12.04 17.56
N PRO A 26 -0.15 12.79 18.62
CA PRO A 26 1.04 12.52 19.43
C PRO A 26 0.86 11.23 20.23
N ILE A 27 1.95 10.50 20.39
CA ILE A 27 2.05 9.29 21.22
C ILE A 27 2.89 9.65 22.44
N ALA A 28 2.28 9.55 23.62
CA ALA A 28 2.96 9.78 24.89
C ALA A 28 3.97 8.66 25.20
N SER A 29 4.89 8.90 26.14
CA SER A 29 5.92 7.93 26.52
C SER A 29 5.38 6.62 27.11
N ASP A 30 4.12 6.60 27.54
CA ASP A 30 3.41 5.42 28.02
C ASP A 30 2.57 4.73 26.91
N GLY A 31 2.68 5.19 25.66
CA GLY A 31 1.97 4.66 24.50
C GLY A 31 0.54 5.18 24.31
N ARG A 32 0.05 6.07 25.18
CA ARG A 32 -1.29 6.67 25.01
C ARG A 32 -1.28 7.70 23.87
N LEU A 33 -2.38 7.74 23.11
CA LEU A 33 -2.61 8.81 22.14
C LEU A 33 -3.09 10.08 22.84
N GLY A 34 -2.56 11.23 22.43
CA GLY A 34 -3.11 12.54 22.77
C GLY A 34 -4.29 12.93 21.86
N GLU A 35 -4.75 14.17 21.99
CA GLU A 35 -5.69 14.76 21.03
C GLU A 35 -5.03 14.92 19.65
N ALA A 36 -5.82 14.99 18.58
CA ALA A 36 -5.29 15.22 17.24
C ALA A 36 -4.51 16.54 17.22
N SER A 37 -3.24 16.47 16.86
CA SER A 37 -2.35 17.63 16.69
C SER A 37 -2.55 18.30 15.33
N ASP A 38 -3.03 17.54 14.34
CA ASP A 38 -3.34 18.05 13.02
C ASP A 38 -4.45 17.24 12.32
N PHE A 39 -5.16 17.90 11.41
CA PHE A 39 -6.24 17.33 10.61
C PHE A 39 -6.33 18.03 9.26
N VAL A 40 -6.22 17.25 8.18
CA VAL A 40 -6.29 17.74 6.81
C VAL A 40 -7.46 17.09 6.10
N GLN A 41 -8.49 17.90 5.80
CA GLN A 41 -9.62 17.49 4.97
C GLN A 41 -9.23 17.54 3.49
N HIS A 42 -9.32 16.42 2.79
CA HIS A 42 -9.14 16.41 1.34
C HIS A 42 -10.38 16.97 0.65
N GLN A 43 -10.23 17.49 -0.57
CA GLN A 43 -11.32 18.07 -1.36
C GLN A 43 -11.19 17.72 -2.84
N GLY A 44 -12.34 17.55 -3.50
CA GLY A 44 -12.43 17.25 -4.92
C GLY A 44 -13.11 15.91 -5.19
N SER A 45 -12.98 15.46 -6.43
CA SER A 45 -13.54 14.22 -6.95
C SER A 45 -12.74 13.79 -8.18
N SER A 46 -13.06 12.61 -8.70
CA SER A 46 -12.61 12.16 -10.02
C SER A 46 -13.79 11.67 -10.87
N ILE A 47 -13.52 10.83 -11.87
CA ILE A 47 -14.44 10.55 -12.96
C ILE A 47 -15.34 9.33 -12.72
N ASN A 48 -15.01 8.43 -11.78
CA ASN A 48 -15.87 7.29 -11.49
C ASN A 48 -17.09 7.71 -10.64
N PRO A 49 -18.31 7.67 -11.20
CA PRO A 49 -19.49 8.21 -10.54
C PRO A 49 -19.95 7.39 -9.32
N GLN A 50 -19.46 6.16 -9.16
CA GLN A 50 -19.85 5.27 -8.06
C GLN A 50 -18.88 5.34 -6.88
N ARG A 51 -17.61 5.62 -7.14
CA ARG A 51 -16.52 5.46 -6.15
C ARG A 51 -15.65 6.69 -5.95
N GLN A 52 -15.82 7.75 -6.76
CA GLN A 52 -14.92 8.89 -6.77
C GLN A 52 -15.65 10.25 -6.84
N MET A 53 -16.88 10.32 -6.33
CA MET A 53 -17.62 11.60 -6.24
C MET A 53 -17.22 12.45 -5.04
N GLU A 54 -16.38 11.93 -4.16
CA GLU A 54 -15.79 12.60 -3.01
C GLU A 54 -14.44 11.94 -2.67
N PRO A 55 -13.61 12.57 -1.82
CA PRO A 55 -12.31 12.03 -1.42
C PRO A 55 -12.42 10.80 -0.52
N HIS A 56 -11.47 9.87 -0.66
CA HIS A 56 -11.35 8.63 0.09
C HIS A 56 -9.88 8.29 0.36
N ALA A 57 -9.27 8.98 1.34
CA ALA A 57 -7.91 8.69 1.81
C ALA A 57 -7.83 7.25 2.32
N HIS A 58 -7.14 6.39 1.56
CA HIS A 58 -7.19 4.96 1.80
C HIS A 58 -6.01 4.46 2.64
N SER A 59 -4.84 5.09 2.49
CA SER A 59 -3.67 4.83 3.33
C SER A 59 -2.90 6.12 3.62
N ILE A 60 -1.99 6.04 4.59
CA ILE A 60 -0.97 7.04 4.85
C ILE A 60 0.31 6.31 5.24
N MET A 61 1.39 6.56 4.51
CA MET A 61 2.69 5.93 4.69
C MET A 61 3.75 7.00 4.89
N ILE A 62 4.72 6.75 5.78
CA ILE A 62 5.84 7.65 6.03
C ILE A 62 7.04 7.15 5.22
N ASP A 63 7.83 8.06 4.65
CA ASP A 63 9.03 7.68 3.92
C ASP A 63 10.11 7.08 4.84
N PRO A 64 11.07 6.32 4.28
CA PRO A 64 12.16 5.75 5.06
C PRO A 64 12.99 6.80 5.82
N GLY A 65 13.01 8.06 5.36
CA GLY A 65 13.69 9.17 6.01
C GLY A 65 12.91 9.81 7.17
N ASN A 66 11.67 9.42 7.42
CA ASN A 66 10.78 9.98 8.44
C ASN A 66 10.55 11.50 8.30
N ARG A 67 10.43 12.00 7.06
CA ARG A 67 10.29 13.43 6.72
C ARG A 67 9.05 13.75 5.89
N TYR A 68 8.46 12.76 5.23
CA TYR A 68 7.33 12.94 4.34
C TYR A 68 6.27 11.88 4.58
N ALA A 69 5.01 12.26 4.39
CA ALA A 69 3.88 11.34 4.42
C ALA A 69 3.15 11.33 3.07
N PHE A 70 2.79 10.14 2.60
CA PHE A 70 2.14 9.88 1.33
C PHE A 70 0.76 9.30 1.58
N ALA A 71 -0.28 9.94 1.07
CA ALA A 71 -1.66 9.55 1.27
C ALA A 71 -2.35 9.29 -0.09
N PRO A 72 -2.35 8.04 -0.56
CA PRO A 72 -3.22 7.59 -1.64
C PRO A 72 -4.69 7.89 -1.33
N ASP A 73 -5.31 8.71 -2.15
CA ASP A 73 -6.73 9.02 -2.08
C ASP A 73 -7.45 8.46 -3.30
N LEU A 74 -8.22 7.40 -3.04
CA LEU A 74 -8.98 6.66 -4.05
C LEU A 74 -9.96 7.57 -4.77
N GLY A 75 -10.60 8.49 -4.06
CA GLY A 75 -11.62 9.39 -4.58
C GLY A 75 -11.09 10.46 -5.51
N LEU A 76 -9.78 10.75 -5.44
CA LEU A 76 -9.15 11.86 -6.16
C LEU A 76 -8.24 11.44 -7.32
N ASP A 77 -7.95 10.15 -7.46
CA ASP A 77 -6.86 9.63 -8.32
C ASP A 77 -5.52 10.32 -8.04
N LYS A 78 -5.21 10.53 -6.77
CA LYS A 78 -3.99 11.22 -6.34
C LYS A 78 -3.30 10.48 -5.20
N VAL A 79 -1.98 10.50 -5.22
CA VAL A 79 -1.17 10.32 -4.01
C VAL A 79 -0.84 11.71 -3.50
N LEU A 80 -1.47 12.13 -2.40
CA LEU A 80 -1.16 13.39 -1.74
C LEU A 80 0.14 13.27 -0.97
N ILE A 81 0.92 14.36 -0.91
CA ILE A 81 2.25 14.36 -0.34
C ILE A 81 2.39 15.51 0.64
N TYR A 82 2.81 15.17 1.86
CA TYR A 82 2.99 16.09 2.97
C TYR A 82 4.43 16.06 3.47
N GLN A 83 4.93 17.21 3.93
CA GLN A 83 6.07 17.25 4.85
C GLN A 83 5.56 16.87 6.23
N LEU A 84 6.28 15.95 6.89
CA LEU A 84 5.99 15.47 8.22
C LEU A 84 6.92 16.15 9.22
N ASP A 85 6.33 16.86 10.17
CA ASP A 85 7.01 17.20 11.43
C ASP A 85 6.50 16.22 12.49
N ALA A 86 7.26 15.14 12.71
CA ALA A 86 6.90 14.10 13.66
C ALA A 86 7.02 14.54 15.13
N GLU A 87 7.80 15.59 15.42
CA GLU A 87 7.96 16.11 16.78
C GLU A 87 6.71 16.89 17.21
N ASN A 88 6.21 17.75 16.33
CA ASN A 88 4.99 18.52 16.58
C ASN A 88 3.70 17.80 16.10
N GLY A 89 3.84 16.71 15.34
CA GLY A 89 2.74 15.94 14.79
C GLY A 89 1.92 16.74 13.77
N THR A 90 2.59 17.37 12.79
CA THR A 90 1.91 18.19 11.77
C THR A 90 2.22 17.71 10.34
N LEU A 91 1.26 17.95 9.45
CA LEU A 91 1.28 17.58 8.04
C LEU A 91 1.06 18.83 7.19
N THR A 92 2.11 19.32 6.54
CA THR A 92 2.01 20.46 5.62
C THR A 92 2.12 19.99 4.18
N PRO A 93 1.29 20.47 3.23
CA PRO A 93 1.41 20.07 1.83
C PRO A 93 2.84 20.29 1.30
N ASN A 94 3.40 19.28 0.64
CA ASN A 94 4.74 19.40 0.08
C ASN A 94 4.76 20.34 -1.14
N THR A 95 5.95 20.76 -1.60
CA THR A 95 6.10 21.61 -2.79
C THR A 95 5.47 20.97 -4.04
N GLN A 96 5.60 19.65 -4.19
CA GLN A 96 4.71 18.86 -5.02
C GLN A 96 3.63 18.25 -4.10
N PRO A 97 2.45 18.88 -3.97
CA PRO A 97 1.45 18.47 -2.97
C PRO A 97 0.75 17.16 -3.31
N TRP A 98 0.87 16.69 -4.55
CA TRP A 98 0.35 15.42 -5.03
C TRP A 98 0.97 15.02 -6.36
N VAL A 99 0.91 13.73 -6.66
CA VAL A 99 1.03 13.18 -8.02
C VAL A 99 -0.30 12.53 -8.41
N ARG A 100 -0.66 12.59 -9.69
CA ARG A 100 -1.89 11.98 -10.21
C ARG A 100 -1.56 10.61 -10.78
N VAL A 101 -2.44 9.63 -10.54
CA VAL A 101 -2.46 8.36 -11.29
C VAL A 101 -3.45 8.45 -12.45
N GLN A 102 -3.60 7.36 -13.21
CA GLN A 102 -4.59 7.29 -14.27
C GLN A 102 -6.00 7.62 -13.76
N PRO A 103 -6.81 8.40 -14.51
CA PRO A 103 -8.20 8.65 -14.12
C PRO A 103 -9.00 7.35 -13.96
N SER A 104 -9.76 7.25 -12.88
CA SER A 104 -10.49 6.04 -12.46
C SER A 104 -9.61 4.87 -11.98
N ALA A 105 -8.33 5.09 -11.66
CA ALA A 105 -7.48 4.04 -11.11
C ALA A 105 -7.74 3.80 -9.61
N GLY A 106 -7.95 4.86 -8.83
CA GLY A 106 -8.27 4.79 -7.41
C GLY A 106 -7.10 4.28 -6.56
N PRO A 107 -6.04 5.07 -6.33
CA PRO A 107 -4.85 4.64 -5.62
C PRO A 107 -5.17 4.29 -4.16
N ARG A 108 -4.63 3.17 -3.67
CA ARG A 108 -5.06 2.54 -2.42
C ARG A 108 -3.96 2.46 -1.37
N HIS A 109 -3.03 1.53 -1.54
CA HIS A 109 -1.85 1.31 -0.69
C HIS A 109 -0.60 1.52 -1.53
N PHE A 110 0.53 1.72 -0.86
CA PHE A 110 1.77 2.10 -1.49
C PHE A 110 2.97 1.60 -0.67
N ASP A 111 4.08 1.32 -1.33
CA ASP A 111 5.32 0.88 -0.68
C ASP A 111 6.58 1.40 -1.40
N PHE A 112 7.68 1.51 -0.65
CA PHE A 112 8.96 1.99 -1.16
C PHE A 112 9.89 0.83 -1.50
N HIS A 113 10.65 1.00 -2.57
CA HIS A 113 11.78 0.11 -2.84
C HIS A 113 12.89 0.32 -1.79
N PRO A 114 13.57 -0.74 -1.29
CA PRO A 114 14.56 -0.64 -0.22
C PRO A 114 15.78 0.23 -0.53
N ASN A 115 16.07 0.49 -1.81
CA ASN A 115 17.13 1.44 -2.22
C ASN A 115 16.72 2.93 -2.09
N GLY A 116 15.47 3.23 -1.77
CA GLY A 116 14.96 4.60 -1.59
C GLY A 116 14.83 5.43 -2.87
N GLN A 117 14.94 4.83 -4.06
CA GLN A 117 14.86 5.54 -5.35
C GLN A 117 13.54 5.34 -6.08
N TYR A 118 12.76 4.34 -5.69
CA TYR A 118 11.49 4.01 -6.32
C TYR A 118 10.40 3.80 -5.29
N ALA A 119 9.17 4.00 -5.74
CA ALA A 119 8.01 3.69 -4.96
C ALA A 119 6.86 3.23 -5.86
N TYR A 120 5.96 2.43 -5.32
CA TYR A 120 4.90 1.78 -6.07
C TYR A 120 3.58 1.96 -5.35
N VAL A 121 2.51 2.26 -6.10
CA VAL A 121 1.14 2.30 -5.59
C VAL A 121 0.32 1.21 -6.27
N ILE A 122 -0.60 0.60 -5.52
CA ILE A 122 -1.61 -0.28 -6.07
C ILE A 122 -2.94 0.47 -6.19
N ASN A 123 -3.59 0.33 -7.34
CA ASN A 123 -4.80 1.04 -7.71
C ASN A 123 -6.02 0.10 -7.62
N GLU A 124 -6.98 0.45 -6.77
CA GLU A 124 -8.12 -0.42 -6.41
C GLU A 124 -9.11 -0.61 -7.55
N ILE A 125 -9.40 0.43 -8.32
CA ILE A 125 -10.56 0.42 -9.23
C ILE A 125 -10.18 -0.24 -10.57
N ASP A 126 -9.02 0.10 -11.13
CA ASP A 126 -8.58 -0.42 -12.44
C ASP A 126 -7.63 -1.63 -12.34
N SER A 127 -7.34 -2.09 -11.13
CA SER A 127 -6.47 -3.24 -10.84
C SER A 127 -5.07 -3.13 -11.44
N THR A 128 -4.38 -2.01 -11.20
CA THR A 128 -3.02 -1.74 -11.69
C THR A 128 -2.01 -1.46 -10.58
N PHE A 129 -0.72 -1.63 -10.90
CA PHE A 129 0.38 -0.99 -10.20
C PHE A 129 0.82 0.26 -10.98
N THR A 130 1.12 1.35 -10.27
CA THR A 130 1.83 2.52 -10.84
C THR A 130 3.17 2.70 -10.14
N ALA A 131 4.24 2.87 -10.92
CA ALA A 131 5.61 3.01 -10.46
C ALA A 131 6.12 4.46 -10.59
N PHE A 132 6.83 4.92 -9.57
CA PHE A 132 7.36 6.27 -9.46
C PHE A 132 8.86 6.27 -9.17
N ARG A 133 9.59 7.22 -9.77
CA ARG A 133 10.89 7.65 -9.24
C ARG A 133 10.62 8.50 -8.00
N TYR A 134 11.35 8.23 -6.93
CA TYR A 134 11.25 8.93 -5.66
C TYR A 134 12.50 9.78 -5.42
N ASP A 135 12.30 11.08 -5.20
CA ASP A 135 13.34 11.98 -4.72
C ASP A 135 13.20 12.14 -3.20
N ALA A 136 14.04 11.43 -2.44
CA ALA A 136 14.05 11.49 -0.99
C ALA A 136 14.50 12.85 -0.44
N SER A 137 15.16 13.69 -1.23
CA SER A 137 15.61 15.01 -0.80
C SER A 137 14.50 16.05 -0.86
N ALA A 138 13.58 15.93 -1.82
CA ALA A 138 12.48 16.86 -2.03
C ALA A 138 11.10 16.26 -1.66
N GLY A 139 11.02 14.95 -1.45
CA GLY A 139 9.77 14.25 -1.18
C GLY A 139 8.85 14.21 -2.41
N THR A 140 9.40 14.09 -3.62
CA THR A 140 8.60 14.17 -4.86
C THR A 140 8.56 12.84 -5.60
N LEU A 141 7.46 12.61 -6.33
CA LEU A 141 7.22 11.44 -7.15
C LEU A 141 7.09 11.81 -8.62
N ALA A 142 7.71 11.00 -9.49
CA ALA A 142 7.55 11.11 -10.95
C ALA A 142 7.16 9.74 -11.52
N GLU A 143 5.94 9.63 -12.05
CA GLU A 143 5.43 8.40 -12.68
C GLU A 143 6.29 8.04 -13.90
N PHE A 144 6.54 6.74 -14.08
CA PHE A 144 7.21 6.25 -15.29
C PHE A 144 6.60 4.97 -15.89
N GLN A 145 5.72 4.27 -15.16
CA GLN A 145 5.11 3.04 -15.65
C GLN A 145 3.80 2.74 -14.91
N THR A 146 2.83 2.16 -15.61
CA THR A 146 1.66 1.50 -15.02
C THR A 146 1.51 0.11 -15.68
N VAL A 147 1.24 -0.94 -14.88
CA VAL A 147 1.03 -2.31 -15.36
C VAL A 147 -0.21 -2.93 -14.72
N SER A 148 -0.88 -3.83 -15.47
CA SER A 148 -2.02 -4.61 -14.95
C SER A 148 -1.57 -5.57 -13.85
N THR A 149 -2.45 -5.80 -12.87
CA THR A 149 -2.31 -6.88 -11.87
C THR A 149 -3.18 -8.09 -12.19
N LEU A 150 -3.79 -8.12 -13.38
CA LEU A 150 -4.69 -9.17 -13.83
C LEU A 150 -4.19 -9.78 -15.15
N PRO A 151 -4.46 -11.08 -15.39
CA PRO A 151 -4.31 -11.70 -16.71
C PRO A 151 -5.03 -10.90 -17.81
N GLU A 152 -4.48 -10.88 -19.02
CA GLU A 152 -5.09 -10.16 -20.16
C GLU A 152 -6.48 -10.70 -20.54
N ASP A 153 -6.75 -11.98 -20.26
CA ASP A 153 -7.99 -12.68 -20.58
C ASP A 153 -9.01 -12.69 -19.42
N PHE A 154 -8.72 -12.03 -18.29
CA PHE A 154 -9.66 -11.92 -17.19
C PHE A 154 -10.75 -10.88 -17.49
N ASP A 155 -12.01 -11.31 -17.49
CA ASP A 155 -13.19 -10.48 -17.78
C ASP A 155 -14.10 -10.23 -16.56
N GLY A 156 -13.70 -10.74 -15.39
CA GLY A 156 -14.42 -10.57 -14.12
C GLY A 156 -14.21 -9.21 -13.47
N THR A 157 -14.92 -8.98 -12.36
CA THR A 157 -14.68 -7.82 -11.51
C THR A 157 -13.58 -8.13 -10.51
N SER A 158 -12.57 -7.26 -10.43
CA SER A 158 -11.52 -7.33 -9.41
C SER A 158 -11.25 -5.94 -8.85
N HIS A 159 -10.86 -5.92 -7.57
CA HIS A 159 -10.39 -4.72 -6.89
C HIS A 159 -9.12 -5.02 -6.11
N CYS A 160 -8.04 -4.32 -6.44
CA CYS A 160 -6.81 -4.46 -5.68
C CYS A 160 -6.99 -4.10 -4.19
N ALA A 161 -6.10 -4.61 -3.36
CA ALA A 161 -6.03 -4.24 -1.96
C ALA A 161 -4.62 -3.87 -1.52
N ASP A 162 -3.78 -4.83 -1.23
CA ASP A 162 -2.51 -4.57 -0.55
C ASP A 162 -1.32 -4.69 -1.50
N ILE A 163 -0.18 -4.12 -1.11
CA ILE A 163 1.06 -4.09 -1.90
C ILE A 163 2.25 -4.18 -0.96
N HIS A 164 3.25 -4.98 -1.31
CA HIS A 164 4.52 -5.07 -0.59
C HIS A 164 5.66 -5.29 -1.57
N VAL A 165 6.73 -4.50 -1.43
CA VAL A 165 8.02 -4.76 -2.06
C VAL A 165 8.76 -5.78 -1.21
N HIS A 166 9.27 -6.82 -1.86
CA HIS A 166 10.08 -7.82 -1.18
C HIS A 166 11.36 -7.20 -0.57
N PRO A 167 11.83 -7.63 0.62
CA PRO A 167 13.02 -7.05 1.26
C PRO A 167 14.30 -7.04 0.39
N SER A 168 14.43 -7.98 -0.56
CA SER A 168 15.53 -8.00 -1.52
C SER A 168 15.47 -6.89 -2.59
N GLY A 169 14.33 -6.22 -2.73
CA GLY A 169 14.03 -5.25 -3.79
C GLY A 169 13.75 -5.86 -5.17
N LYS A 170 13.82 -7.19 -5.32
CA LYS A 170 13.68 -7.84 -6.63
C LYS A 170 12.23 -8.07 -7.08
N PHE A 171 11.29 -8.09 -6.14
CA PHE A 171 9.91 -8.51 -6.41
C PHE A 171 8.91 -7.53 -5.80
N LEU A 172 7.78 -7.36 -6.49
CA LEU A 172 6.61 -6.64 -6.03
C LEU A 172 5.42 -7.59 -6.01
N TYR A 173 4.69 -7.59 -4.90
CA TYR A 173 3.47 -8.36 -4.72
C TYR A 173 2.28 -7.43 -4.54
N GLY A 174 1.11 -7.82 -5.02
CA GLY A 174 -0.13 -7.10 -4.73
C GLY A 174 -1.36 -7.99 -4.81
N SER A 175 -2.34 -7.74 -3.95
CA SER A 175 -3.52 -8.62 -3.84
C SER A 175 -4.71 -8.11 -4.63
N ASN A 176 -5.45 -9.04 -5.23
CA ASN A 176 -6.66 -8.81 -6.01
C ASN A 176 -7.87 -9.48 -5.37
N ARG A 177 -8.91 -8.70 -5.05
CA ARG A 177 -10.18 -9.23 -4.54
C ARG A 177 -11.16 -9.40 -5.69
N GLY A 178 -11.64 -10.62 -5.92
CA GLY A 178 -12.45 -10.98 -7.08
C GLY A 178 -11.72 -11.92 -8.03
N HIS A 179 -10.50 -11.57 -8.46
CA HIS A 179 -9.58 -12.56 -9.05
C HIS A 179 -8.96 -13.49 -7.97
N ASP A 180 -9.00 -13.05 -6.71
CA ASP A 180 -8.59 -13.82 -5.52
C ASP A 180 -7.17 -14.38 -5.63
N SER A 181 -6.24 -13.47 -5.95
CA SER A 181 -4.83 -13.79 -6.21
C SER A 181 -3.85 -12.77 -5.62
N ILE A 182 -2.59 -13.17 -5.54
CA ILE A 182 -1.44 -12.27 -5.45
C ILE A 182 -0.84 -12.13 -6.86
N ALA A 183 -0.86 -10.91 -7.41
CA ALA A 183 -0.09 -10.55 -8.59
C ALA A 183 1.39 -10.41 -8.23
N ILE A 184 2.27 -10.90 -9.11
CA ILE A 184 3.71 -10.97 -8.89
C ILE A 184 4.42 -10.27 -10.04
N CYS A 185 5.28 -9.32 -9.74
CA CYS A 185 6.18 -8.67 -10.69
C CYS A 185 7.64 -8.79 -10.25
N THR A 186 8.56 -8.91 -11.21
CA THR A 186 9.97 -8.56 -10.95
C THR A 186 10.18 -7.06 -11.05
N ILE A 187 11.18 -6.56 -10.34
CA ILE A 187 11.63 -5.18 -10.35
C ILE A 187 13.02 -5.13 -10.97
N ASP A 188 13.18 -4.36 -12.04
CA ASP A 188 14.49 -4.05 -12.59
C ASP A 188 15.26 -3.12 -11.64
N SER A 189 16.45 -3.55 -11.19
CA SER A 189 17.18 -2.85 -10.14
C SER A 189 17.74 -1.48 -10.52
N GLU A 190 17.92 -1.22 -11.83
CA GLU A 190 18.52 0.03 -12.34
C GLU A 190 17.47 1.07 -12.72
N THR A 191 16.29 0.60 -13.16
CA THR A 191 15.23 1.45 -13.70
C THR A 191 14.00 1.50 -12.81
N GLY A 192 13.82 0.53 -11.92
CA GLY A 192 12.63 0.34 -11.09
C GLY A 192 11.44 -0.24 -11.85
N MET A 193 11.61 -0.62 -13.13
CA MET A 193 10.51 -1.10 -13.98
C MET A 193 9.97 -2.45 -13.52
N LEU A 194 8.64 -2.57 -13.58
CA LEU A 194 7.89 -3.76 -13.24
C LEU A 194 7.73 -4.65 -14.46
N SER A 195 7.95 -5.95 -14.30
CA SER A 195 7.60 -6.97 -15.29
C SER A 195 6.71 -8.02 -14.62
N PRO A 196 5.40 -8.11 -14.98
CA PRO A 196 4.52 -9.15 -14.46
C PRO A 196 5.05 -10.55 -14.81
N ILE A 197 5.09 -11.44 -13.82
CA ILE A 197 5.57 -12.82 -13.99
C ILE A 197 4.52 -13.87 -13.64
N GLY A 198 3.46 -13.51 -12.93
CA GLY A 198 2.39 -14.45 -12.61
C GLY A 198 1.35 -13.92 -11.63
N TYR A 199 0.36 -14.76 -11.38
CA TYR A 199 -0.74 -14.50 -10.47
C TYR A 199 -1.01 -15.79 -9.67
N GLU A 200 -0.71 -15.79 -8.38
CA GLU A 200 -0.91 -16.97 -7.53
C GLU A 200 -2.26 -16.89 -6.83
N SER A 201 -3.06 -17.96 -6.88
CA SER A 201 -4.33 -18.01 -6.13
C SER A 201 -4.05 -17.96 -4.62
N THR A 202 -4.83 -17.16 -3.88
CA THR A 202 -4.69 -17.12 -2.42
C THR A 202 -5.35 -18.29 -1.69
N GLN A 203 -5.93 -19.24 -2.43
CA GLN A 203 -6.67 -20.40 -1.91
C GLN A 203 -7.80 -20.02 -0.94
N GLY A 204 -8.35 -18.82 -1.13
CA GLY A 204 -9.47 -18.26 -0.40
C GLY A 204 -10.08 -17.11 -1.20
N GLN A 205 -10.89 -16.26 -0.56
CA GLN A 205 -11.59 -15.18 -1.27
C GLN A 205 -11.36 -13.82 -0.62
N ALA A 206 -11.31 -12.80 -1.48
CA ALA A 206 -11.08 -11.41 -1.14
C ALA A 206 -9.84 -11.20 -0.25
N PRO A 207 -8.61 -11.48 -0.74
CA PRO A 207 -7.37 -11.23 -0.01
C PRO A 207 -7.18 -9.73 0.24
N ARG A 208 -7.67 -9.24 1.38
CA ARG A 208 -7.72 -7.80 1.69
C ARG A 208 -6.38 -7.26 2.20
N ASN A 209 -5.53 -8.14 2.69
CA ASN A 209 -4.19 -7.84 3.15
C ASN A 209 -3.32 -9.09 3.01
N PHE A 210 -2.02 -8.90 2.90
CA PHE A 210 -1.05 -9.95 3.11
C PHE A 210 0.16 -9.37 3.83
N GLY A 211 1.07 -10.23 4.27
CA GLY A 211 2.32 -9.79 4.86
C GLY A 211 3.48 -10.70 4.45
N LEU A 212 4.66 -10.11 4.38
CA LEU A 212 5.93 -10.81 4.20
C LEU A 212 6.60 -10.93 5.56
N ASN A 213 7.19 -12.08 5.89
CA ASN A 213 8.09 -12.13 7.05
C ASN A 213 9.34 -11.26 6.81
N PRO A 214 10.04 -10.80 7.86
CA PRO A 214 11.20 -9.92 7.72
C PRO A 214 12.30 -10.45 6.80
N GLU A 215 12.49 -11.76 6.77
CA GLU A 215 13.48 -12.42 5.91
C GLU A 215 13.04 -12.56 4.45
N GLY A 216 11.75 -12.33 4.15
CA GLY A 216 11.20 -12.46 2.79
C GLY A 216 11.10 -13.92 2.30
N THR A 217 11.07 -14.89 3.20
CA THR A 217 10.99 -16.32 2.82
C THR A 217 9.54 -16.81 2.73
N PHE A 218 8.59 -16.09 3.34
CA PHE A 218 7.19 -16.45 3.42
C PHE A 218 6.28 -15.25 3.17
N LEU A 219 5.16 -15.53 2.50
CA LEU A 219 4.02 -14.64 2.34
C LEU A 219 2.79 -15.25 3.01
N PHE A 220 2.02 -14.42 3.72
CA PHE A 220 0.79 -14.83 4.40
C PHE A 220 -0.39 -14.05 3.81
N ALA A 221 -1.30 -14.73 3.12
CA ALA A 221 -2.46 -14.10 2.49
C ALA A 221 -3.69 -14.15 3.41
N ALA A 222 -4.20 -13.00 3.84
CA ALA A 222 -5.40 -12.89 4.67
C ALA A 222 -6.66 -12.75 3.80
N ASN A 223 -7.40 -13.84 3.67
CA ASN A 223 -8.61 -13.96 2.87
C ASN A 223 -9.83 -13.54 3.70
N GLN A 224 -10.35 -12.34 3.43
CA GLN A 224 -11.40 -11.72 4.23
C GLN A 224 -12.69 -12.54 4.25
N GLN A 225 -13.11 -13.10 3.11
CA GLN A 225 -14.43 -13.73 2.97
C GLN A 225 -14.44 -15.22 3.32
N THR A 226 -13.28 -15.86 3.36
CA THR A 226 -13.14 -17.28 3.72
C THR A 226 -12.54 -17.50 5.10
N ASP A 227 -12.41 -16.45 5.92
CA ASP A 227 -11.93 -16.53 7.31
C ASP A 227 -10.61 -17.29 7.47
N THR A 228 -9.66 -17.07 6.54
CA THR A 228 -8.42 -17.85 6.46
C THR A 228 -7.19 -16.99 6.24
N VAL A 229 -6.06 -17.42 6.80
CA VAL A 229 -4.72 -16.96 6.44
C VAL A 229 -3.95 -18.14 5.85
N VAL A 230 -3.56 -18.04 4.58
CA VAL A 230 -2.84 -19.10 3.85
C VAL A 230 -1.36 -18.72 3.73
N THR A 231 -0.47 -19.67 4.01
CA THR A 231 0.98 -19.45 3.99
C THR A 231 1.62 -19.96 2.71
N PHE A 232 2.45 -19.13 2.08
CA PHE A 232 3.19 -19.41 0.87
C PHE A 232 4.69 -19.28 1.14
N ALA A 233 5.49 -20.23 0.66
CA ALA A 233 6.93 -20.09 0.56
C ALA A 233 7.28 -19.30 -0.71
N ILE A 234 8.24 -18.38 -0.60
CA ILE A 234 8.69 -17.55 -1.71
C ILE A 234 9.93 -18.20 -2.35
N ASP A 235 9.90 -18.42 -3.66
CA ASP A 235 11.11 -18.77 -4.39
C ASP A 235 12.03 -17.55 -4.48
N ALA A 236 13.24 -17.64 -3.93
CA ALA A 236 14.15 -16.51 -3.81
C ALA A 236 14.73 -16.03 -5.15
N GLU A 237 14.73 -16.88 -6.18
CA GLU A 237 15.27 -16.56 -7.50
C GLU A 237 14.18 -16.08 -8.46
N THR A 238 12.99 -16.69 -8.42
CA THR A 238 11.89 -16.36 -9.34
C THR A 238 10.88 -15.40 -8.74
N GLY A 239 10.75 -15.37 -7.42
CA GLY A 239 9.71 -14.61 -6.72
C GLY A 239 8.34 -15.31 -6.71
N GLU A 240 8.22 -16.50 -7.30
CA GLU A 240 6.99 -17.28 -7.32
C GLU A 240 6.57 -17.75 -5.92
N LEU A 241 5.27 -17.96 -5.73
CA LEU A 241 4.67 -18.32 -4.46
C LEU A 241 4.23 -19.79 -4.49
N ASN A 242 4.71 -20.57 -3.52
CA ASN A 242 4.36 -21.98 -3.38
C ASN A 242 3.55 -22.18 -2.10
N ALA A 243 2.29 -22.58 -2.23
CA ALA A 243 1.46 -22.86 -1.06
C ALA A 243 2.09 -23.98 -0.21
N THR A 244 2.24 -23.70 1.08
CA THR A 244 2.86 -24.65 2.03
C THR A 244 1.89 -25.75 2.49
N GLY A 245 0.58 -25.52 2.31
CA GLY A 245 -0.49 -26.31 2.92
C GLY A 245 -0.90 -25.82 4.31
N ASP A 246 -0.16 -24.88 4.91
CA ASP A 246 -0.50 -24.31 6.20
C ASP A 246 -1.58 -23.23 6.06
N VAL A 247 -2.70 -23.45 6.75
CA VAL A 247 -3.86 -22.56 6.78
C VAL A 247 -4.27 -22.33 8.23
N ALA A 248 -4.37 -21.06 8.62
CA ALA A 248 -4.94 -20.65 9.90
C ALA A 248 -6.37 -20.16 9.70
N GLU A 249 -7.31 -20.66 10.51
CA GLU A 249 -8.67 -20.12 10.58
C GLU A 249 -8.68 -18.86 11.44
N VAL A 250 -8.98 -17.72 10.83
CA VAL A 250 -9.01 -16.41 11.49
C VAL A 250 -10.25 -15.70 10.98
N PRO A 251 -11.25 -15.39 11.81
CA PRO A 251 -12.45 -14.69 11.36
C PRO A 251 -12.12 -13.32 10.75
N THR A 252 -12.51 -13.14 9.49
CA THR A 252 -12.43 -11.90 8.70
C THR A 252 -11.07 -11.20 8.83
N PRO A 253 -9.96 -11.85 8.43
CA PRO A 253 -8.63 -11.29 8.59
C PRO A 253 -8.41 -10.21 7.53
N VAL A 254 -8.05 -9.00 7.98
CA VAL A 254 -7.94 -7.82 7.10
C VAL A 254 -6.66 -7.00 7.32
N CYS A 255 -5.81 -7.43 8.24
CA CYS A 255 -4.54 -6.78 8.56
C CYS A 255 -3.62 -7.79 9.26
N LEU A 256 -2.42 -7.96 8.71
CA LEU A 256 -1.32 -8.72 9.27
C LEU A 256 -0.17 -7.75 9.53
N LYS A 257 0.48 -7.90 10.68
CA LYS A 257 1.69 -7.17 11.04
C LYS A 257 2.70 -8.17 11.58
N MET A 258 3.89 -8.14 11.02
CA MET A 258 5.00 -8.97 11.47
C MET A 258 5.75 -8.26 12.59
N LEU A 259 6.05 -9.00 13.64
CA LEU A 259 6.89 -8.55 14.75
C LEU A 259 8.12 -9.44 14.80
N PRO A 260 9.33 -8.89 14.95
CA PRO A 260 10.50 -9.71 15.21
C PRO A 260 10.30 -10.50 16.51
N CYS A 261 10.68 -11.78 16.52
CA CYS A 261 10.74 -12.54 17.76
C CYS A 261 11.84 -11.96 18.65
N ALA A 262 11.49 -11.70 19.92
CA ALA A 262 12.41 -11.22 20.95
C ALA A 262 13.36 -12.33 21.45
#